data_AF-A0A1G0RHN2-F1
#
_entry.id   AF-A0A1G0RHN2-F1
#
_cell.length_a   1.000
_cell.length_b   1.000
_cell.length_c   1.000
_cell.angle_alpha   90.00
_cell.angle_beta   90.00
_cell.angle_gamma   90.00
#
_symmetry.space_group_name_H-M   'P 1'
#
loop_
_entity.id
_entity.type
_entity.pdbx_description
1 polymer ?
#
loop_
_entity_poly.entity_id
_entity_poly.type
_entity_poly.pdbx_seq_one_letter_code
_entity_poly.pdbx_strand_id
1 'polypeptide(L)' 'MISDNGKGFDVHQIFSRKNPSSGMGLINIQERIINYDGKFKIESAPNKGTVLVVEIPNKKSLWKTKNI' A
#
# COMPACT_ATOMS: atom_id res chain seq x y z
N MET A 1 4.45 3.72 -7.65
CA MET A 1 3.54 4.81 -7.27
C MET A 1 2.33 4.76 -8.18
N ILE A 2 1.13 4.94 -7.63
CA ILE A 2 -0.13 5.01 -8.36
C ILE A 2 -0.87 6.26 -7.89
N SER A 3 -1.53 6.98 -8.78
CA SER A 3 -2.31 8.17 -8.45
C SER A 3 -3.58 8.29 -9.27
N ASP A 4 -4.62 8.86 -8.68
CA ASP A 4 -5.86 9.25 -9.35
C ASP A 4 -6.30 10.66 -8.94
N ASN A 5 -7.16 11.28 -9.75
CA ASN A 5 -7.77 12.59 -9.54
C ASN A 5 -9.24 12.49 -9.11
N GLY A 6 -9.62 11.38 -8.48
CA GLY A 6 -10.99 11.13 -8.03
C GLY A 6 -11.39 11.96 -6.81
N LYS A 7 -12.49 11.55 -6.17
CA LYS A 7 -13.04 12.25 -4.99
C LYS A 7 -12.15 12.18 -3.76
N GLY A 8 -11.14 11.31 -3.73
CA GLY A 8 -10.32 11.07 -2.53
C GLY A 8 -11.14 10.69 -1.29
N PHE A 9 -10.48 10.57 -0.15
CA PHE A 9 -11.09 10.18 1.12
C PHE A 9 -10.20 10.61 2.30
N ASP A 10 -10.78 10.60 3.51
CA ASP A 10 -10.04 10.79 4.74
C ASP A 10 -9.31 9.48 5.11
N VAL A 11 -7.98 9.50 5.03
CA VAL A 11 -7.13 8.34 5.32
C VAL A 11 -7.33 7.85 6.77
N HIS A 12 -7.56 8.74 7.73
CA HIS A 12 -7.73 8.35 9.14
C HIS A 12 -9.03 7.59 9.37
N GLN A 13 -10.08 7.89 8.59
CA GLN A 13 -11.36 7.18 8.68
C GLN A 13 -11.27 5.75 8.13
N ILE A 14 -10.51 5.55 7.06
CA ILE A 14 -10.30 4.24 6.41
C ILE A 14 -9.64 3.24 7.36
N PHE A 15 -8.66 3.68 8.15
CA PHE A 15 -7.97 2.80 9.12
C PHE A 15 -8.59 2.83 10.52
N SER A 16 -9.73 3.53 10.70
CA SER A 16 -10.42 3.55 11.99
C SER A 16 -11.20 2.26 12.22
N ARG A 17 -11.21 1.76 13.46
CA ARG A 17 -12.01 0.58 13.86
C ARG A 17 -13.53 0.82 13.83
N LYS A 18 -13.98 2.04 13.52
CA LYS A 18 -15.39 2.44 13.56
C LYS A 18 -16.21 1.85 12.42
N ASN A 19 -15.57 1.44 11.31
CA ASN A 19 -16.28 0.84 10.18
C ASN A 19 -15.48 -0.34 9.61
N PRO A 20 -15.62 -1.55 10.19
CA PRO A 20 -14.73 -2.69 9.91
C PRO A 20 -14.80 -3.22 8.48
N SER A 21 -15.84 -2.90 7.71
CA SER A 21 -15.96 -3.25 6.30
C SER A 21 -15.39 -2.21 5.34
N SER A 22 -15.10 -0.99 5.82
CA SER A 22 -14.46 0.04 5.02
C SER A 22 -12.96 -0.23 4.91
N GLY A 23 -12.33 0.17 3.81
CA GLY A 23 -10.88 0.12 3.69
C GLY A 23 -10.26 -1.27 3.51
N MET A 24 -11.03 -2.36 3.51
CA MET A 24 -10.51 -3.74 3.41
C MET A 24 -9.52 -3.92 2.25
N GLY A 25 -9.78 -3.31 1.08
CA GLY A 25 -8.85 -3.36 -0.05
C GLY A 25 -7.48 -2.75 0.26
N LEU A 26 -7.45 -1.58 0.91
CA LEU A 26 -6.22 -0.89 1.29
C LEU A 26 -5.50 -1.59 2.44
N ILE A 27 -6.25 -2.16 3.39
CA ILE A 27 -5.71 -3.00 4.48
C ILE A 27 -5.02 -4.23 3.90
N ASN A 28 -5.69 -4.95 3.00
CA ASN A 28 -5.11 -6.13 2.33
C ASN A 28 -3.84 -5.78 1.52
N ILE A 29 -3.79 -4.59 0.91
CA ILE A 29 -2.59 -4.09 0.23
C ILE A 29 -1.46 -3.84 1.25
N GLN A 30 -1.77 -3.16 2.36
CA GLN A 30 -0.81 -2.88 3.42
C GLN A 30 -0.22 -4.17 4.01
N GLU A 31 -1.05 -5.15 4.34
CA GLU A 31 -0.62 -6.44 4.88
C GLU A 31 0.32 -7.18 3.92
N ARG A 32 -0.01 -7.21 2.62
CA ARG A 32 0.89 -7.80 1.61
C ARG A 32 2.23 -7.08 1.54
N ILE A 33 2.23 -5.75 1.58
CA ILE A 33 3.48 -4.98 1.54
C ILE A 33 4.34 -5.25 2.78
N ILE A 34 3.73 -5.30 3.97
CA ILE A 34 4.42 -5.65 5.23
C ILE A 34 5.04 -7.05 5.13
N ASN A 35 4.34 -8.03 4.56
CA ASN A 35 4.87 -9.38 4.36
C ASN A 35 6.10 -9.44 3.43
N TYR A 36 6.32 -8.41 2.60
CA TYR A 36 7.49 -8.28 1.75
C TYR A 36 8.58 -7.38 2.35
N ASP A 37 8.55 -7.09 3.65
CA ASP A 37 9.44 -6.13 4.33
C ASP A 37 9.37 -4.72 3.71
N GLY A 38 8.23 -4.38 3.11
CA GLY A 38 8.02 -3.14 2.36
C GLY A 38 7.45 -1.99 3.20
N LYS A 39 7.38 -0.81 2.58
CA LYS A 39 6.73 0.38 3.14
C LYS A 39 5.55 0.80 2.26
N PHE A 40 4.49 1.27 2.92
CA PHE A 40 3.28 1.74 2.28
C PHE A 40 2.91 3.13 2.80
N LYS A 41 2.67 4.06 1.88
CA LYS A 41 2.19 5.42 2.19
C LYS A 41 0.97 5.73 1.33
N ILE A 42 -0.04 6.32 1.96
CA ILE A 42 -1.25 6.82 1.31
C ILE A 42 -1.36 8.32 1.58
N GLU A 43 -1.61 9.08 0.53
CA GLU A 43 -2.03 10.48 0.63
C GLU A 43 -3.39 10.60 -0.06
N SER A 44 -4.40 11.03 0.69
CA SER A 44 -5.72 11.34 0.14
C SER A 44 -6.42 12.34 1.04
N ALA A 45 -7.28 13.15 0.43
CA ALA A 45 -8.23 13.99 1.12
C ALA A 45 -9.47 14.16 0.25
N PRO A 46 -10.65 14.44 0.84
CA PRO A 46 -11.85 14.75 0.08
C PRO A 46 -11.59 15.82 -0.99
N ASN A 47 -12.00 15.51 -2.22
CA ASN A 47 -11.84 16.28 -3.46
C ASN A 47 -10.39 16.56 -3.90
N LYS A 48 -9.42 15.74 -3.46
CA LYS A 48 -8.00 15.90 -3.82
C LYS A 48 -7.39 14.69 -4.56
N GLY A 49 -8.21 13.68 -4.90
CA GLY A 49 -7.70 12.42 -5.45
C GLY A 49 -6.98 11.56 -4.42
N THR A 50 -6.19 10.61 -4.90
CA THR A 50 -5.45 9.65 -4.07
C THR A 50 -4.07 9.40 -4.66
N VAL A 51 -3.06 9.27 -3.80
CA VAL A 51 -1.72 8.82 -4.16
C VAL A 51 -1.34 7.65 -3.24
N LEU A 52 -0.91 6.55 -3.86
CA LEU A 52 -0.37 5.36 -3.19
C LEU A 52 1.10 5.18 -3.55
N VAL A 53 1.96 5.12 -2.53
CA VAL A 53 3.39 4.86 -2.68
C VAL A 53 3.75 3.56 -1.97
N VAL A 54 4.42 2.67 -2.70
CA VAL A 54 4.88 1.37 -2.21
C VAL A 54 6.37 1.26 -2.46
N GLU A 55 7.12 0.89 -1.43
CA GLU A 55 8.55 0.58 -1.51
C GLU A 55 8.73 -0.89 -1.12
N ILE A 56 9.33 -1.70 -2.00
CA ILE A 56 9.65 -3.11 -1.72
C ILE A 56 11.17 -3.30 -1.79
N PRO A 57 11.81 -3.92 -0.78
CA PRO A 57 13.21 -4.28 -0.84
C PRO A 57 13.50 -5.22 -2.01
N ASN A 58 14.47 -4.85 -2.85
CA ASN A 58 14.95 -5.73 -3.90
C ASN A 58 15.99 -6.71 -3.33
N LYS A 59 15.54 -7.87 -2.84
CA LYS A 59 16.46 -8.97 -2.47
C LYS A 59 17.06 -9.52 -3.76
N LYS A 60 18.35 -9.24 -4.00
CA LYS A 60 19.09 -9.88 -5.10
C LYS A 60 18.91 -11.39 -4.97
N SER A 61 18.43 -12.01 -6.03
CA SER A 61 18.26 -13.45 -6.04
C SER A 61 19.59 -14.18 -5.84
N LEU A 62 19.60 -15.14 -4.91
CA LEU A 62 20.70 -16.07 -4.68
C LEU A 62 20.76 -17.21 -5.72
N TRP A 63 19.84 -17.27 -6.71
CA TRP A 63 19.80 -18.38 -7.68
C TRP A 63 20.91 -18.38 -8.74
N LYS A 64 21.88 -17.45 -8.70
CA LYS A 64 22.95 -17.35 -9.73
C LYS A 64 24.26 -18.12 -9.46
N THR A 65 24.39 -18.94 -8.41
CA THR A 65 25.69 -19.62 -8.15
C THR A 65 25.60 -21.07 -7.65
N LYS A 66 24.71 -21.89 -8.22
CA LYS A 66 24.95 -23.34 -8.26
C LYS A 66 25.28 -23.72 -9.70
N ASN A 67 26.53 -23.48 -10.08
CA ASN A 67 27.13 -24.12 -11.24
C ASN A 67 27.09 -25.63 -11.01
N ILE A 68 26.58 -26.33 -12.03
CA ILE A 68 26.77 -27.76 -12.27
C ILE A 68 28.27 -28.05 -12.34
#